data_AF-A0A1E4BB34-F1
#
_entry.id   AF-A0A1E4BB34-F1
#
_cell.length_a   1.000
_cell.length_b   1.000
_cell.length_c   1.000
_cell.angle_alpha   90.00
_cell.angle_beta   90.00
_cell.angle_gamma   90.00
#
_symmetry.space_group_name_H-M   'P 1'
#
loop_
_entity.id
_entity.type
_entity.pdbx_description
1 polymer ?
#
loop_
_entity_poly.entity_id
_entity_poly.type
_entity_poly.pdbx_seq_one_letter_code
_entity_poly.pdbx_strand_id
1 'polypeptide(L)'
;MCTSSRLSAWPSLILAAALASTPAGAQGSGWRFVAPDGARAWFAVMAGAHASGPGPLPYYRPRYAAPLPDSIGRTLERDASYEVLHFLPLYLPPGDARLVAATLRAAASGRVPARGQPTAFASAALADVLPRPDQRAVLAALAPVVERAAAALPPSPSLVAMQRRWDEAFAPRLAPYLEAQGLRSGVVLLSEALGPEGRIFTGRADDPADNLAAVAYLPPAADGDASLFALVRELCFPLVTRLASRGADDRSNREQQAWRASFGAVRCGAYLTKRALPELAEAYRQQWLSFARRSPTTDPLAFQEAFPIDPPLDHAIRTELARAVPPQRSGRGALHPALLSRQH
;
A
#
# COMPACT_ATOMS: atom_id res chain seq x y z
N MET A 1 19.73 20.56 31.61
CA MET A 1 18.33 20.14 31.73
C MET A 1 17.64 20.42 30.39
N CYS A 2 17.63 19.41 29.51
CA CYS A 2 17.14 19.53 28.13
C CYS A 2 15.65 19.19 28.06
N THR A 3 14.88 20.10 27.48
CA THR A 3 13.43 20.00 27.30
C THR A 3 13.07 19.03 26.18
N SER A 4 12.63 17.84 26.60
CA SER A 4 11.45 17.10 26.14
C SER A 4 10.76 17.55 24.83
N SER A 5 10.96 16.72 23.80
CA SER A 5 9.98 16.24 22.81
C SER A 5 8.66 17.01 22.62
N ARG A 6 8.54 17.66 21.45
CA ARG A 6 7.26 17.99 20.80
C ARG A 6 7.10 17.11 19.55
N LEU A 7 6.55 15.91 19.73
CA LEU A 7 5.80 15.23 18.67
C LEU A 7 4.33 15.40 19.06
N SER A 8 3.80 16.57 18.72
CA SER A 8 2.40 16.91 18.94
C SER A 8 1.52 16.13 17.96
N ALA A 9 0.43 15.59 18.50
CA ALA A 9 -0.73 15.10 17.77
C ALA A 9 -1.05 15.94 16.52
N TRP A 10 -1.14 15.28 15.36
CA TRP A 10 -1.54 15.90 14.11
C TRP A 10 -3.05 16.16 14.15
N PRO A 11 -3.52 17.39 13.88
CA PRO A 11 -4.94 17.68 13.83
C PRO A 11 -5.58 17.05 12.58
N SER A 12 -6.63 16.29 12.81
CA SER A 12 -7.52 15.69 11.81
C SER A 12 -8.03 16.75 10.82
N LEU A 13 -7.73 16.59 9.53
CA LEU A 13 -8.23 17.45 8.46
C LEU A 13 -9.02 16.65 7.43
N ILE A 14 -10.10 17.27 6.99
CA ILE A 14 -11.23 16.72 6.23
C ILE A 14 -10.82 16.52 4.76
N LEU A 15 -10.99 15.30 4.23
CA LEU A 15 -10.78 14.94 2.82
C LEU A 15 -12.11 14.74 2.09
N ALA A 16 -13.05 15.66 2.21
CA ALA A 16 -14.32 15.60 1.48
C ALA A 16 -14.31 16.62 0.33
N ALA A 17 -14.05 16.15 -0.90
CA ALA A 17 -14.61 16.64 -2.16
C ALA A 17 -13.68 16.38 -3.36
N ALA A 18 -13.75 15.18 -3.96
CA ALA A 18 -13.46 14.96 -5.39
C ALA A 18 -13.90 13.57 -5.93
N LEU A 19 -14.80 12.86 -5.25
CA LEU A 19 -15.37 11.60 -5.76
C LEU A 19 -16.81 11.86 -6.21
N ALA A 20 -16.95 12.58 -7.33
CA ALA A 20 -18.23 12.71 -8.00
C ALA A 20 -18.60 11.36 -8.65
N SER A 21 -19.61 10.71 -8.06
CA SER A 21 -20.67 9.96 -8.73
C SER A 21 -20.23 8.87 -9.72
N THR A 22 -19.89 7.69 -9.20
CA THR A 22 -20.15 6.43 -9.93
C THR A 22 -21.51 5.89 -9.49
N PRO A 23 -22.34 5.38 -10.41
CA PRO A 23 -23.71 4.97 -10.08
C PRO A 23 -23.68 3.83 -9.05
N ALA A 24 -24.46 4.01 -7.98
CA ALA A 24 -24.72 3.00 -6.97
C ALA A 24 -25.44 1.80 -7.62
N GLY A 25 -24.68 0.78 -8.02
CA GLY A 25 -25.22 -0.29 -8.83
C GLY A 25 -24.29 -1.47 -9.05
N ALA A 26 -23.51 -1.88 -8.05
CA ALA A 26 -22.98 -3.23 -7.91
C ALA A 26 -22.45 -3.40 -6.48
N GLN A 27 -23.05 -4.30 -5.70
CA GLN A 27 -22.56 -4.69 -4.36
C GLN A 27 -21.30 -5.58 -4.49
N GLY A 28 -20.32 -5.14 -5.27
CA GLY A 28 -18.95 -5.64 -5.27
C GLY A 28 -18.17 -5.01 -4.13
N SER A 29 -16.97 -5.50 -3.86
CA SER A 29 -16.14 -4.94 -2.80
C SER A 29 -15.88 -3.45 -3.00
N GLY A 30 -15.77 -2.68 -1.91
CA GLY A 30 -15.60 -1.23 -2.00
C GLY A 30 -14.22 -0.77 -2.49
N TRP A 31 -13.37 -1.69 -2.99
CA TRP A 31 -12.02 -1.38 -3.46
C TRP A 31 -11.99 -1.23 -4.97
N ARG A 32 -11.47 -0.10 -5.44
CA ARG A 32 -11.38 0.23 -6.87
C ARG A 32 -9.94 0.34 -7.33
N PHE A 33 -9.59 -0.37 -8.41
CA PHE A 33 -8.27 -0.28 -9.03
C PHE A 33 -8.22 0.87 -10.05
N VAL A 34 -7.16 1.67 -9.98
CA VAL A 34 -6.89 2.77 -10.91
C VAL A 34 -5.41 2.85 -11.25
N ALA A 35 -5.09 3.40 -12.41
CA ALA A 35 -3.71 3.63 -12.84
C ALA A 35 -3.54 5.09 -13.31
N PRO A 36 -3.70 6.08 -12.41
CA PRO A 36 -3.69 7.48 -12.80
C PRO A 36 -2.28 7.92 -13.22
N ASP A 37 -2.18 8.66 -14.32
CA ASP A 37 -0.90 9.07 -14.90
C ASP A 37 -0.06 9.89 -13.94
N GLY A 38 -0.67 10.69 -13.05
CA GLY A 38 0.06 11.43 -12.02
C GLY A 38 0.80 10.51 -11.05
N ALA A 39 0.15 9.45 -10.55
CA ALA A 39 0.80 8.49 -9.65
C ALA A 39 1.85 7.66 -10.40
N ARG A 40 1.53 7.18 -11.61
CA ARG A 40 2.46 6.41 -12.44
C ARG A 40 3.73 7.20 -12.75
N ALA A 41 3.59 8.45 -13.18
CA ALA A 41 4.70 9.35 -13.47
C ALA A 41 5.52 9.63 -12.21
N TRP A 42 4.86 9.91 -11.07
CA TRP A 42 5.55 10.14 -9.82
C TRP A 42 6.41 8.93 -9.39
N PHE A 43 5.85 7.73 -9.42
CA PHE A 43 6.60 6.54 -9.05
C PHE A 43 7.74 6.24 -10.04
N ALA A 44 7.59 6.57 -11.32
CA ALA A 44 8.69 6.50 -12.29
C ALA A 44 9.81 7.50 -11.96
N VAL A 45 9.48 8.72 -11.53
CA VAL A 45 10.46 9.71 -11.04
C VAL A 45 11.18 9.22 -9.79
N MET A 46 10.45 8.66 -8.82
CA MET A 46 11.05 8.10 -7.61
C MET A 46 11.94 6.88 -7.92
N ALA A 47 11.59 6.08 -8.92
CA ALA A 47 12.45 5.00 -9.41
C ALA A 47 13.76 5.52 -10.01
N GLY A 48 13.72 6.64 -10.73
CA GLY A 48 14.91 7.32 -11.27
C GLY A 48 15.78 8.00 -10.21
N ALA A 49 15.22 8.30 -9.04
CA ALA A 49 15.99 8.79 -7.90
C ALA A 49 16.81 7.70 -7.19
N HIS A 50 16.68 6.43 -7.59
CA HIS A 50 17.28 5.28 -6.91
C HIS A 50 16.95 5.18 -5.41
N ALA A 51 15.85 5.80 -4.97
CA ALA A 51 15.47 5.82 -3.58
C ALA A 51 15.06 4.41 -3.12
N SER A 52 15.91 3.76 -2.32
CA SER A 52 15.76 2.36 -1.92
C SER A 52 14.68 2.15 -0.85
N GLY A 53 14.29 3.21 -0.14
CA GLY A 53 13.42 3.15 1.02
C GLY A 53 14.09 2.44 2.22
N PRO A 54 13.47 2.48 3.41
CA PRO A 54 13.98 1.80 4.60
C PRO A 54 13.66 0.30 4.65
N GLY A 55 12.92 -0.24 3.67
CA GLY A 55 12.47 -1.63 3.64
C GLY A 55 13.50 -2.61 3.07
N PRO A 56 13.38 -3.92 3.39
CA PRO A 56 14.30 -4.96 2.93
C PRO A 56 14.10 -5.35 1.46
N LEU A 57 12.97 -5.01 0.85
CA LEU A 57 12.69 -5.32 -0.55
C LEU A 57 12.71 -4.02 -1.39
N PRO A 58 13.04 -4.11 -2.70
CA PRO A 58 13.11 -2.92 -3.54
C PRO A 58 11.79 -2.14 -3.58
N TYR A 59 11.86 -0.83 -3.33
CA TYR A 59 10.71 0.07 -3.43
C TYR A 59 10.27 0.31 -4.89
N TYR A 60 11.22 0.23 -5.82
CA TYR A 60 11.02 0.57 -7.22
C TYR A 60 11.69 -0.44 -8.16
N ARG A 61 11.26 -0.40 -9.41
CA ARG A 61 11.79 -1.21 -10.51
C ARG A 61 12.59 -0.30 -11.44
N PRO A 62 13.93 -0.42 -11.47
CA PRO A 62 14.80 0.48 -12.23
C PRO A 62 14.47 0.57 -13.72
N ARG A 63 13.92 -0.49 -14.32
CA ARG A 63 13.54 -0.51 -15.74
C ARG A 63 12.43 0.49 -16.13
N TYR A 64 11.72 1.05 -15.16
CA TYR A 64 10.68 2.06 -15.37
C TYR A 64 11.08 3.43 -14.80
N ALA A 65 12.37 3.62 -14.49
CA ALA A 65 12.89 4.89 -14.02
C ALA A 65 12.72 5.98 -15.09
N ALA A 66 12.12 7.10 -14.69
CA ALA A 66 12.13 8.31 -15.49
C ALA A 66 13.52 8.99 -15.37
N PRO A 67 14.04 9.62 -16.43
CA PRO A 67 15.27 10.38 -16.35
C PRO A 67 15.16 11.51 -15.32
N LEU A 68 16.12 11.57 -14.40
CA LEU A 68 16.20 12.55 -13.33
C LEU A 68 17.61 13.15 -13.30
N PRO A 69 17.78 14.47 -13.10
CA PRO A 69 19.09 15.05 -12.89
C PRO A 69 19.79 14.42 -11.68
N ASP A 70 21.05 14.00 -11.85
CA ASP A 70 21.84 13.32 -10.82
C ASP A 70 21.89 14.07 -9.48
N SER A 71 21.93 15.40 -9.51
CA SER A 71 21.94 16.23 -8.29
C SER A 71 20.65 16.07 -7.47
N ILE A 72 19.51 15.95 -8.14
CA ILE A 72 18.23 15.70 -7.49
C ILE A 72 18.18 14.27 -6.96
N GLY A 73 18.55 13.28 -7.80
CA GLY A 73 18.59 11.87 -7.40
C GLY A 73 19.41 11.65 -6.14
N ARG A 74 20.67 12.15 -6.11
CA ARG A 74 21.55 12.04 -4.93
C ARG A 74 21.00 12.75 -3.70
N THR A 75 20.29 13.87 -3.87
CA THR A 75 19.67 14.58 -2.73
C THR A 75 18.56 13.73 -2.11
N LEU A 76 17.69 13.17 -2.95
CA LEU A 76 16.58 12.32 -2.50
C LEU A 76 17.06 11.01 -1.87
N GLU A 77 18.14 10.42 -2.40
CA GLU A 77 18.72 9.18 -1.88
C GLU A 77 19.36 9.36 -0.50
N ARG A 78 20.03 10.50 -0.26
CA ARG A 78 20.87 10.70 0.94
C ARG A 78 20.15 11.33 2.13
N ASP A 79 19.05 12.05 1.89
CA ASP A 79 18.33 12.77 2.93
C ASP A 79 16.99 12.08 3.24
N ALA A 80 16.96 11.41 4.40
CA ALA A 80 15.80 10.67 4.88
C ALA A 80 14.55 11.54 5.12
N SER A 81 14.68 12.88 5.17
CA SER A 81 13.51 13.77 5.24
C SER A 81 12.63 13.68 3.99
N TYR A 82 13.17 13.22 2.86
CA TYR A 82 12.42 12.98 1.63
C TYR A 82 11.69 11.63 1.59
N GLU A 83 11.78 10.77 2.61
CA GLU A 83 11.05 9.49 2.62
C GLU A 83 9.53 9.67 2.46
N VAL A 84 8.98 10.79 2.93
CA VAL A 84 7.54 11.13 2.75
C VAL A 84 7.12 11.17 1.28
N LEU A 85 8.06 11.46 0.37
CA LEU A 85 7.82 11.51 -1.07
C LEU A 85 7.41 10.14 -1.64
N HIS A 86 7.77 9.04 -1.00
CA HIS A 86 7.31 7.70 -1.40
C HIS A 86 5.79 7.53 -1.28
N PHE A 87 5.12 8.38 -0.50
CA PHE A 87 3.69 8.30 -0.21
C PHE A 87 2.88 9.42 -0.87
N LEU A 88 3.52 10.37 -1.57
CA LEU A 88 2.85 11.56 -2.11
C LEU A 88 1.55 11.27 -2.90
N PRO A 89 1.48 10.27 -3.80
CA PRO A 89 0.25 10.01 -4.54
C PRO A 89 -0.92 9.55 -3.67
N LEU A 90 -0.67 9.05 -2.45
CA LEU A 90 -1.70 8.67 -1.48
C LEU A 90 -2.26 9.89 -0.72
N TYR A 91 -1.64 11.06 -0.82
CA TYR A 91 -2.17 12.30 -0.22
C TYR A 91 -2.97 13.15 -1.21
N LEU A 92 -3.11 12.66 -2.44
CA LEU A 92 -3.75 13.35 -3.54
C LEU A 92 -4.94 12.52 -4.04
N PRO A 93 -6.03 13.18 -4.48
CA PRO A 93 -7.04 12.45 -5.24
C PRO A 93 -6.41 11.86 -6.50
N PRO A 94 -6.89 10.69 -6.98
CA PRO A 94 -6.42 10.11 -8.23
C PRO A 94 -6.56 11.14 -9.36
N GLY A 95 -5.45 11.50 -10.00
CA GLY A 95 -5.41 12.61 -10.94
C GLY A 95 -4.22 12.56 -11.90
N ASP A 96 -4.13 13.59 -12.73
CA ASP A 96 -3.06 13.73 -13.71
C ASP A 96 -1.75 14.22 -13.07
N ALA A 97 -0.70 14.26 -13.89
CA ALA A 97 0.61 14.74 -13.47
C ALA A 97 0.65 16.24 -13.16
N ARG A 98 -0.28 17.04 -13.68
CA ARG A 98 -0.35 18.48 -13.41
C ARG A 98 -0.76 18.73 -11.96
N LEU A 99 -1.65 17.90 -11.40
CA LEU A 99 -2.02 17.97 -9.99
C LEU A 99 -0.82 17.69 -9.06
N VAL A 100 -0.03 16.65 -9.37
CA VAL A 100 1.19 16.34 -8.61
C VAL A 100 2.19 17.49 -8.71
N ALA A 101 2.44 17.99 -9.92
CA ALA A 101 3.35 19.11 -10.15
C ALA A 101 2.89 20.40 -9.46
N ALA A 102 1.58 20.70 -9.46
CA ALA A 102 1.00 21.82 -8.73
C ALA A 102 1.20 21.69 -7.21
N THR A 103 1.05 20.47 -6.66
CA THR A 103 1.29 20.18 -5.25
C THR A 103 2.74 20.42 -4.86
N LEU A 104 3.69 19.96 -5.69
CA LEU A 104 5.12 20.16 -5.47
C LEU A 104 5.48 21.66 -5.51
N ARG A 105 4.95 22.42 -6.47
CA ARG A 105 5.15 23.88 -6.56
C ARG A 105 4.56 24.61 -5.36
N ALA A 106 3.37 24.23 -4.92
CA ALA A 106 2.72 24.81 -3.74
C ALA A 106 3.55 24.56 -2.47
N ALA A 107 3.96 23.30 -2.23
CA ALA A 107 4.83 22.94 -1.12
C ALA A 107 6.15 23.72 -1.18
N ALA A 108 6.78 23.77 -2.36
CA ALA A 108 8.04 24.48 -2.57
C ALA A 108 7.97 25.95 -2.12
N SER A 109 6.84 26.62 -2.41
CA SER A 109 6.63 28.03 -2.06
C SER A 109 6.47 28.28 -0.55
N GLY A 110 6.20 27.24 0.25
CA GLY A 110 5.86 27.36 1.67
C GLY A 110 4.50 28.04 1.93
N ARG A 111 3.73 28.38 0.88
CA ARG A 111 2.39 28.93 1.00
C ARG A 111 1.39 27.77 1.07
N VAL A 112 0.62 27.71 2.15
CA VAL A 112 -0.47 26.73 2.28
C VAL A 112 -1.60 27.15 1.33
N PRO A 113 -1.98 26.29 0.36
CA PRO A 113 -3.12 26.57 -0.52
C PRO A 113 -4.41 26.76 0.28
N ALA A 114 -5.38 27.48 -0.31
CA ALA A 114 -6.67 27.68 0.34
C ALA A 114 -7.35 26.34 0.66
N ARG A 115 -8.06 26.27 1.79
CA ARG A 115 -8.85 25.08 2.17
C ARG A 115 -9.84 24.74 1.05
N GLY A 116 -9.97 23.45 0.74
CA GLY A 116 -10.80 22.95 -0.35
C GLY A 116 -10.10 22.83 -1.71
N GLN A 117 -8.85 23.31 -1.85
CA GLN A 117 -8.06 23.00 -3.05
C GLN A 117 -7.54 21.56 -3.00
N PRO A 118 -7.55 20.82 -4.13
CA PRO A 118 -7.08 19.43 -4.17
C PRO A 118 -5.63 19.21 -3.71
N THR A 119 -4.80 20.26 -3.76
CA THR A 119 -3.38 20.22 -3.37
C THR A 119 -3.13 20.60 -1.91
N ALA A 120 -4.12 21.15 -1.20
CA ALA A 120 -3.92 21.84 0.08
C ALA A 120 -3.34 20.92 1.15
N PHE A 121 -3.91 19.72 1.32
CA PHE A 121 -3.48 18.77 2.32
C PHE A 121 -2.05 18.27 2.05
N ALA A 122 -1.81 17.72 0.86
CA ALA A 122 -0.50 17.16 0.51
C ALA A 122 0.61 18.23 0.55
N SER A 123 0.35 19.44 0.06
CA SER A 123 1.35 20.51 0.08
C SER A 123 1.66 21.00 1.50
N ALA A 124 0.66 21.09 2.38
CA ALA A 124 0.87 21.41 3.78
C ALA A 124 1.68 20.31 4.50
N ALA A 125 1.34 19.04 4.28
CA ALA A 125 2.07 17.92 4.86
C ALA A 125 3.55 17.89 4.41
N LEU A 126 3.81 18.12 3.12
CA LEU A 126 5.19 18.23 2.62
C LEU A 126 5.94 19.42 3.23
N ALA A 127 5.27 20.58 3.37
CA ALA A 127 5.90 21.77 3.95
C ALA A 127 6.22 21.61 5.44
N ASP A 128 5.41 20.84 6.16
CA ASP A 128 5.64 20.50 7.58
C ASP A 128 6.84 19.54 7.75
N VAL A 129 6.90 18.49 6.93
CA VAL A 129 8.00 17.49 6.97
C VAL A 129 9.32 18.06 6.42
N LEU A 130 9.25 19.01 5.49
CA LEU A 130 10.39 19.71 4.91
C LEU A 130 10.38 21.19 5.33
N PRO A 131 10.71 21.50 6.60
CA PRO A 131 10.49 22.83 7.18
C PRO A 131 11.44 23.89 6.61
N ARG A 132 12.58 23.49 6.03
CA ARG A 132 13.59 24.44 5.54
C ARG A 132 13.40 24.79 4.05
N PRO A 133 13.55 26.06 3.64
CA PRO A 133 13.39 26.47 2.24
C PRO A 133 14.32 25.76 1.26
N ASP A 134 15.55 25.46 1.66
CA ASP A 134 16.54 24.72 0.87
C ASP A 134 16.07 23.29 0.57
N GLN A 135 15.48 22.61 1.56
CA GLN A 135 14.90 21.28 1.35
C GLN A 135 13.73 21.31 0.35
N ARG A 136 12.91 22.37 0.42
CA ARG A 136 11.74 22.53 -0.44
C ARG A 136 12.07 22.97 -1.87
N ALA A 137 13.24 23.55 -2.11
CA ALA A 137 13.68 23.94 -3.45
C ALA A 137 13.73 22.73 -4.42
N VAL A 138 14.06 21.54 -3.92
CA VAL A 138 14.05 20.29 -4.70
C VAL A 138 12.66 19.96 -5.24
N LEU A 139 11.59 20.25 -4.49
CA LEU A 139 10.22 19.98 -4.92
C LEU A 139 9.84 20.78 -6.16
N ALA A 140 10.26 22.06 -6.24
CA ALA A 140 10.04 22.88 -7.42
C ALA A 140 10.75 22.31 -8.66
N ALA A 141 11.95 21.76 -8.50
CA ALA A 141 12.71 21.15 -9.57
C ALA A 141 12.11 19.81 -10.05
N LEU A 142 11.44 19.06 -9.16
CA LEU A 142 10.76 17.81 -9.50
C LEU A 142 9.49 18.03 -10.32
N ALA A 143 8.75 19.13 -10.10
CA ALA A 143 7.49 19.40 -10.80
C ALA A 143 7.56 19.25 -12.34
N PRO A 144 8.50 19.89 -13.06
CA PRO A 144 8.61 19.70 -14.52
C PRO A 144 9.15 18.31 -14.91
N VAL A 145 9.85 17.59 -14.01
CA VAL A 145 10.27 16.21 -14.27
C VAL A 145 9.06 15.28 -14.29
N VAL A 146 8.12 15.46 -13.36
CA VAL A 146 6.88 14.66 -13.28
C VAL A 146 6.02 14.86 -14.53
N GLU A 147 5.87 16.11 -15.00
CA GLU A 147 5.11 16.41 -16.22
C GLU A 147 5.75 15.76 -17.46
N ARG A 148 7.08 15.79 -17.58
CA ARG A 148 7.79 15.09 -18.67
C ARG A 148 7.67 13.57 -18.57
N ALA A 149 7.80 13.02 -17.36
CA ALA A 149 7.66 11.59 -17.12
C ALA A 149 6.27 11.11 -17.53
N ALA A 150 5.23 11.88 -17.21
CA ALA A 150 3.85 11.58 -17.60
C ALA A 150 3.65 11.57 -19.12
N ALA A 151 4.22 12.54 -19.83
CA ALA A 151 4.18 12.59 -21.29
C ALA A 151 4.88 11.40 -21.95
N ALA A 152 5.81 10.74 -21.26
CA ALA A 152 6.55 9.57 -21.73
C ALA A 152 5.93 8.23 -21.27
N LEU A 153 4.84 8.25 -20.49
CA LEU A 153 4.21 7.01 -20.03
C LEU A 153 3.57 6.25 -21.21
N PRO A 154 3.63 4.91 -21.20
CA PRO A 154 2.80 4.13 -22.09
C PRO A 154 1.32 4.28 -21.71
N PRO A 155 0.39 3.99 -22.65
CA PRO A 155 -1.04 3.98 -22.37
C PRO A 155 -1.37 3.21 -21.10
N SER A 156 -2.31 3.72 -20.30
CA SER A 156 -2.71 3.08 -19.06
C SER A 156 -3.23 1.67 -19.31
N PRO A 157 -2.81 0.69 -18.50
CA PRO A 157 -3.26 -0.69 -18.68
C PRO A 157 -4.76 -0.81 -18.41
N SER A 158 -5.41 -1.76 -19.09
CA SER A 158 -6.76 -2.18 -18.72
C SER A 158 -6.74 -2.90 -17.37
N LEU A 159 -7.59 -2.45 -16.45
CA LEU A 159 -7.67 -3.00 -15.08
C LEU A 159 -8.90 -3.89 -14.86
N VAL A 160 -9.73 -4.09 -15.89
CA VAL A 160 -11.01 -4.81 -15.78
C VAL A 160 -10.81 -6.23 -15.27
N ALA A 161 -9.83 -6.97 -15.82
CA ALA A 161 -9.57 -8.35 -15.39
C ALA A 161 -9.09 -8.41 -13.93
N MET A 162 -8.29 -7.43 -13.48
CA MET A 162 -7.79 -7.37 -12.11
C MET A 162 -8.91 -7.00 -11.13
N GLN A 163 -9.72 -6.00 -11.47
CA GLN A 163 -10.91 -5.62 -10.70
C GLN A 163 -11.85 -6.81 -10.54
N ARG A 164 -12.18 -7.48 -11.65
CA ARG A 164 -13.02 -8.68 -11.64
C ARG A 164 -12.42 -9.79 -10.78
N ARG A 165 -11.13 -10.08 -10.93
CA ARG A 165 -10.41 -11.08 -10.13
C ARG A 165 -10.48 -10.76 -8.64
N TRP A 166 -10.30 -9.50 -8.28
CA TRP A 166 -10.42 -9.05 -6.90
C TRP A 166 -11.85 -9.23 -6.37
N ASP A 167 -12.86 -8.74 -7.11
CA ASP A 167 -14.26 -8.78 -6.69
C ASP A 167 -14.82 -10.21 -6.58
N GLU A 168 -14.41 -11.11 -7.48
CA GLU A 168 -14.91 -12.49 -7.50
C GLU A 168 -14.14 -13.42 -6.55
N ALA A 169 -12.81 -13.30 -6.51
CA ALA A 169 -11.97 -14.28 -5.82
C ALA A 169 -11.48 -13.80 -4.45
N PHE A 170 -10.96 -12.56 -4.35
CA PHE A 170 -10.28 -12.08 -3.15
C PHE A 170 -11.24 -11.47 -2.16
N ALA A 171 -11.95 -10.42 -2.57
CA ALA A 171 -12.63 -9.53 -1.66
C ALA A 171 -13.75 -10.21 -0.84
N PRO A 172 -14.60 -11.09 -1.40
CA PRO A 172 -15.62 -11.78 -0.60
C PRO A 172 -15.01 -12.64 0.50
N ARG A 173 -13.85 -13.25 0.25
CA ARG A 173 -13.18 -14.15 1.20
C ARG A 173 -12.32 -13.40 2.22
N LEU A 174 -11.82 -12.23 1.83
CA LEU A 174 -11.11 -11.31 2.73
C LEU A 174 -12.06 -10.40 3.51
N ALA A 175 -13.34 -10.34 3.19
CA ALA A 175 -14.31 -9.42 3.79
C ALA A 175 -14.30 -9.41 5.34
N PRO A 176 -14.26 -10.57 6.06
CA PRO A 176 -14.18 -10.56 7.53
C PRO A 176 -12.91 -9.87 8.06
N TYR A 177 -11.77 -10.10 7.39
CA TYR A 177 -10.52 -9.43 7.74
C TYR A 177 -10.60 -7.93 7.45
N LEU A 178 -11.07 -7.56 6.25
CA LEU A 178 -11.19 -6.17 5.83
C LEU A 178 -12.10 -5.39 6.78
N GLU A 179 -13.23 -5.97 7.19
CA GLU A 179 -14.12 -5.38 8.17
C GLU A 179 -13.44 -5.19 9.53
N ALA A 180 -12.78 -6.23 10.05
CA ALA A 180 -12.07 -6.17 11.33
C ALA A 180 -10.94 -5.12 11.36
N GLN A 181 -10.37 -4.79 10.20
CA GLN A 181 -9.32 -3.77 10.09
C GLN A 181 -9.83 -2.39 9.65
N GLY A 182 -11.14 -2.20 9.41
CA GLY A 182 -11.68 -0.93 8.90
C GLY A 182 -11.31 -0.64 7.44
N LEU A 183 -11.01 -1.68 6.66
CA LEU A 183 -10.53 -1.65 5.28
C LEU A 183 -11.60 -2.14 4.28
N ARG A 184 -12.89 -1.87 4.55
CA ARG A 184 -14.01 -2.38 3.72
C ARG A 184 -14.02 -1.83 2.29
N SER A 185 -13.48 -0.64 2.11
CA SER A 185 -13.43 0.09 0.84
C SER A 185 -12.11 0.84 0.71
N GLY A 186 -11.77 1.25 -0.51
CA GLY A 186 -10.60 2.07 -0.79
C GLY A 186 -10.27 2.20 -2.28
N VAL A 187 -9.15 2.85 -2.60
CA VAL A 187 -8.63 2.94 -3.97
C VAL A 187 -7.22 2.34 -4.02
N VAL A 188 -6.99 1.50 -5.03
CA VAL A 188 -5.68 0.91 -5.30
C VAL A 188 -5.07 1.60 -6.52
N LEU A 189 -4.01 2.38 -6.29
CA LEU A 189 -3.16 2.97 -7.31
C LEU A 189 -2.19 1.91 -7.84
N LEU A 190 -2.20 1.69 -9.15
CA LEU A 190 -1.31 0.76 -9.82
C LEU A 190 -0.25 1.51 -10.60
N SER A 191 1.01 1.08 -10.46
CA SER A 191 2.14 1.61 -11.22
C SER A 191 3.15 0.54 -11.54
N GLU A 192 3.64 0.56 -12.77
CA GLU A 192 4.70 -0.34 -13.26
C GLU A 192 6.03 -0.09 -12.55
N ALA A 193 6.28 1.14 -12.11
CA ALA A 193 7.52 1.56 -11.49
C ALA A 193 7.67 1.09 -10.03
N LEU A 194 6.56 0.76 -9.36
CA LEU A 194 6.61 0.23 -8.00
C LEU A 194 7.22 -1.17 -7.99
N GLY A 195 8.05 -1.41 -6.97
CA GLY A 195 8.60 -2.72 -6.63
C GLY A 195 7.60 -3.59 -5.86
N PRO A 196 8.05 -4.73 -5.32
CA PRO A 196 7.20 -5.59 -4.50
C PRO A 196 6.64 -4.88 -3.25
N GLU A 197 7.36 -3.88 -2.72
CA GLU A 197 6.83 -3.09 -1.61
C GLU A 197 5.86 -2.01 -2.10
N GLY A 198 4.59 -2.16 -1.74
CA GLY A 198 3.58 -1.14 -1.92
C GLY A 198 3.55 -0.13 -0.78
N ARG A 199 2.52 0.71 -0.80
CA ARG A 199 2.22 1.71 0.23
C ARG A 199 0.77 1.58 0.60
N ILE A 200 0.45 1.81 1.86
CA ILE A 200 -0.94 1.96 2.30
C ILE A 200 -1.06 3.20 3.19
N PHE A 201 -2.12 3.95 2.94
CA PHE A 201 -2.62 4.99 3.80
C PHE A 201 -4.01 4.54 4.24
N THR A 202 -4.19 4.39 5.55
CA THR A 202 -5.50 4.11 6.12
C THR A 202 -6.15 5.44 6.48
N GLY A 203 -7.31 5.67 5.88
CA GLY A 203 -8.13 6.84 6.14
C GLY A 203 -8.69 6.88 7.55
N ARG A 204 -9.58 7.84 7.79
CA ARG A 204 -10.24 7.93 9.10
C ARG A 204 -11.26 6.79 9.27
N ALA A 205 -11.47 6.38 10.51
CA ALA A 205 -12.44 5.33 10.83
C ALA A 205 -13.89 5.68 10.44
N ASP A 206 -14.20 6.99 10.36
CA ASP A 206 -15.51 7.53 9.98
C ASP A 206 -15.69 7.73 8.46
N ASP A 207 -14.61 7.66 7.66
CA ASP A 207 -14.69 7.70 6.20
C ASP A 207 -13.78 6.62 5.56
N PRO A 208 -14.27 5.37 5.44
CA PRO A 208 -13.50 4.27 4.86
C PRO A 208 -13.28 4.42 3.34
N ALA A 209 -13.81 5.45 2.67
CA ALA A 209 -13.44 5.76 1.29
C ALA A 209 -12.02 6.36 1.17
N ASP A 210 -11.44 6.78 2.30
CA ASP A 210 -10.10 7.37 2.38
C ASP A 210 -8.96 6.34 2.44
N ASN A 211 -9.26 5.04 2.42
CA ASN A 211 -8.20 4.03 2.34
C ASN A 211 -7.57 4.03 0.95
N LEU A 212 -6.26 4.21 0.89
CA LEU A 212 -5.51 4.27 -0.35
C LEU A 212 -4.35 3.30 -0.27
N ALA A 213 -4.20 2.46 -1.30
CA ALA A 213 -3.04 1.61 -1.47
C ALA A 213 -2.35 1.94 -2.79
N ALA A 214 -1.03 1.84 -2.85
CA ALA A 214 -0.28 1.88 -4.09
C ALA A 214 0.57 0.61 -4.21
N VAL A 215 0.38 -0.15 -5.28
CA VAL A 215 1.11 -1.42 -5.50
C VAL A 215 1.60 -1.53 -6.93
N ALA A 216 2.59 -2.40 -7.13
CA ALA A 216 3.11 -2.70 -8.46
C ALA A 216 2.00 -3.19 -9.40
N TYR A 217 1.95 -2.61 -10.61
CA TYR A 217 1.26 -3.23 -11.73
C TYR A 217 2.16 -4.31 -12.33
N LEU A 218 1.75 -5.56 -12.16
CA LEU A 218 2.39 -6.73 -12.71
C LEU A 218 1.37 -7.36 -13.66
N PRO A 219 1.55 -7.20 -14.98
CA PRO A 219 0.64 -7.79 -15.94
C PRO A 219 0.48 -9.27 -15.62
N PRO A 220 -0.75 -9.80 -15.61
CA PRO A 220 -0.96 -11.22 -15.40
C PRO A 220 -0.33 -11.97 -16.58
N ALA A 221 0.89 -12.48 -16.43
CA ALA A 221 1.34 -13.62 -17.21
C ALA A 221 0.56 -14.84 -16.69
N ALA A 222 0.12 -15.73 -17.59
CA ALA A 222 -0.64 -16.98 -17.47
C ALA A 222 -1.41 -17.33 -16.16
N ASP A 223 -0.86 -17.09 -14.96
CA ASP A 223 -1.42 -17.39 -13.63
C ASP A 223 -1.54 -16.16 -12.67
N GLY A 224 -1.26 -14.93 -13.13
CA GLY A 224 -0.69 -13.87 -12.28
C GLY A 224 -1.62 -13.06 -11.35
N ASP A 225 -1.73 -13.49 -10.09
CA ASP A 225 -2.30 -12.71 -8.96
C ASP A 225 -1.28 -11.78 -8.27
N ALA A 226 -0.10 -11.56 -8.86
CA ALA A 226 1.03 -10.91 -8.18
C ALA A 226 0.73 -9.49 -7.65
N SER A 227 0.02 -8.64 -8.41
CA SER A 227 -0.44 -7.33 -7.91
C SER A 227 -1.43 -7.44 -6.76
N LEU A 228 -2.28 -8.46 -6.78
CA LEU A 228 -3.24 -8.72 -5.70
C LEU A 228 -2.53 -9.29 -4.46
N PHE A 229 -1.47 -10.08 -4.62
CA PHE A 229 -0.62 -10.51 -3.50
C PHE A 229 0.15 -9.35 -2.87
N ALA A 230 0.63 -8.39 -3.68
CA ALA A 230 1.18 -7.14 -3.16
C ALA A 230 0.13 -6.38 -2.35
N LEU A 231 -1.09 -6.23 -2.88
CA LEU A 231 -2.20 -5.60 -2.15
C LEU A 231 -2.53 -6.33 -0.84
N VAL A 232 -2.56 -7.67 -0.83
CA VAL A 232 -2.80 -8.46 0.40
C VAL A 232 -1.72 -8.18 1.45
N ARG A 233 -0.44 -8.05 1.08
CA ARG A 233 0.61 -7.60 2.01
C ARG A 233 0.30 -6.19 2.52
N GLU A 234 -0.05 -5.27 1.63
CA GLU A 234 -0.29 -3.88 2.04
C GLU A 234 -1.43 -3.77 3.06
N LEU A 235 -2.51 -4.52 2.85
CA LEU A 235 -3.66 -4.59 3.76
C LEU A 235 -3.30 -5.20 5.13
N CYS A 236 -2.14 -5.84 5.27
CA CYS A 236 -1.63 -6.36 6.53
C CYS A 236 -0.86 -5.32 7.37
N PHE A 237 -0.36 -4.22 6.78
CA PHE A 237 0.42 -3.22 7.53
C PHE A 237 -0.33 -2.62 8.73
N PRO A 238 -1.62 -2.23 8.63
CA PRO A 238 -2.32 -1.63 9.77
C PRO A 238 -2.34 -2.55 11.01
N LEU A 239 -2.57 -3.86 10.79
CA LEU A 239 -2.52 -4.86 11.86
C LEU A 239 -1.09 -5.01 12.39
N VAL A 240 -0.11 -5.21 11.51
CA VAL A 240 1.28 -5.51 11.87
C VAL A 240 1.92 -4.34 12.61
N THR A 241 1.76 -3.11 12.12
CA THR A 241 2.26 -1.91 12.79
C THR A 241 1.67 -1.77 14.19
N ARG A 242 0.34 -1.93 14.34
CA ARG A 242 -0.32 -1.89 15.65
C ARG A 242 0.21 -2.94 16.62
N LEU A 243 0.51 -4.15 16.15
CA LEU A 243 1.03 -5.23 16.98
C LEU A 243 2.52 -5.03 17.31
N ALA A 244 3.33 -4.63 16.34
CA ALA A 244 4.76 -4.38 16.51
C ALA A 244 5.02 -3.24 17.51
N SER A 245 4.18 -2.20 17.53
CA SER A 245 4.30 -1.10 18.49
C SER A 245 4.04 -1.52 19.95
N ARG A 246 3.34 -2.63 20.21
CA ARG A 246 3.05 -3.10 21.59
C ARG A 246 4.25 -3.77 22.26
N GLY A 247 5.27 -4.15 21.49
CA GLY A 247 6.48 -4.80 21.98
C GLY A 247 7.74 -4.18 21.38
N ALA A 248 7.67 -2.90 21.00
CA ALA A 248 8.83 -2.17 20.51
C ALA A 248 9.69 -1.77 21.72
N ASP A 249 10.95 -2.23 21.71
CA ASP A 249 11.98 -1.74 22.61
C ASP A 249 12.35 -0.31 22.14
N ASP A 250 12.39 0.66 23.05
CA ASP A 250 12.74 2.08 22.77
C ASP A 250 14.13 2.24 22.11
N ARG A 251 14.94 1.17 22.10
CA ARG A 251 16.28 1.12 21.52
C ARG A 251 16.33 0.69 20.05
N SER A 252 15.22 0.22 19.47
CA SER A 252 15.21 -0.19 18.06
C SER A 252 15.32 1.00 17.13
N ASN A 253 16.25 0.96 16.16
CA ASN A 253 16.37 2.02 15.17
C ASN A 253 15.25 1.93 14.11
N ARG A 254 15.00 3.03 13.39
CA ARG A 254 13.91 3.15 12.39
C ARG A 254 13.97 2.08 11.30
N GLU A 255 15.17 1.75 10.82
CA GLU A 255 15.38 0.75 9.77
C GLU A 255 14.95 -0.65 10.25
N GLN A 256 15.38 -1.06 11.44
CA GLN A 256 14.97 -2.34 12.03
C GLN A 256 13.44 -2.43 12.21
N GLN A 257 12.80 -1.33 12.60
CA GLN A 257 11.34 -1.26 12.70
C GLN A 257 10.66 -1.42 11.34
N ALA A 258 11.19 -0.76 10.29
CA ALA A 258 10.68 -0.87 8.94
C ALA A 258 10.83 -2.30 8.39
N TRP A 259 11.97 -2.96 8.66
CA TRP A 259 12.20 -4.36 8.30
C TRP A 259 11.24 -5.31 9.01
N ARG A 260 11.09 -5.15 10.33
CA ARG A 260 10.17 -5.95 11.14
C ARG A 260 8.72 -5.80 10.66
N ALA A 261 8.29 -4.58 10.33
CA ALA A 261 6.97 -4.34 9.78
C ALA A 261 6.81 -4.95 8.37
N SER A 262 7.81 -4.79 7.50
CA SER A 262 7.80 -5.33 6.14
C SER A 262 7.70 -6.87 6.13
N PHE A 263 8.55 -7.55 6.91
CA PHE A 263 8.49 -9.01 7.04
C PHE A 263 7.20 -9.46 7.74
N GLY A 264 6.77 -8.75 8.79
CA GLY A 264 5.50 -9.01 9.46
C GLY A 264 4.30 -8.94 8.51
N ALA A 265 4.28 -7.97 7.58
CA ALA A 265 3.23 -7.84 6.58
C ALA A 265 3.24 -9.01 5.57
N VAL A 266 4.41 -9.46 5.12
CA VAL A 266 4.55 -10.65 4.26
C VAL A 266 4.04 -11.91 4.98
N ARG A 267 4.41 -12.08 6.25
CA ARG A 267 3.98 -13.21 7.10
C ARG A 267 2.48 -13.19 7.36
N CYS A 268 1.93 -12.01 7.68
CA CYS A 268 0.49 -11.80 7.82
C CYS A 268 -0.26 -12.18 6.54
N GLY A 269 0.20 -11.73 5.37
CA GLY A 269 -0.44 -12.08 4.11
C GLY A 269 -0.38 -13.58 3.80
N ALA A 270 0.71 -14.27 4.17
CA ALA A 270 0.80 -15.72 4.04
C ALA A 270 -0.19 -16.47 4.95
N TYR A 271 -0.39 -15.98 6.19
CA TYR A 271 -1.40 -16.54 7.09
C TYR A 271 -2.83 -16.24 6.62
N LEU A 272 -3.08 -15.02 6.15
CA LEU A 272 -4.38 -14.59 5.66
C LEU A 272 -4.78 -15.37 4.41
N THR A 273 -3.89 -15.49 3.42
CA THR A 273 -4.13 -16.30 2.22
C THR A 273 -4.33 -17.77 2.55
N LYS A 274 -3.49 -18.37 3.40
CA LYS A 274 -3.69 -19.77 3.86
C LYS A 274 -5.09 -20.01 4.45
N ARG A 275 -5.69 -18.99 5.07
CA ARG A 275 -6.94 -19.13 5.80
C ARG A 275 -8.18 -18.76 4.98
N ALA A 276 -8.10 -17.71 4.17
CA ALA A 276 -9.21 -17.20 3.37
C ALA A 276 -9.18 -17.66 1.90
N LEU A 277 -7.99 -17.93 1.36
CA LEU A 277 -7.70 -18.22 -0.04
C LEU A 277 -6.70 -19.38 -0.14
N PRO A 278 -6.99 -20.56 0.46
CA PRO A 278 -5.99 -21.62 0.63
C PRO A 278 -5.39 -22.09 -0.70
N GLU A 279 -6.14 -22.03 -1.79
CA GLU A 279 -5.67 -22.39 -3.13
C GLU A 279 -4.61 -21.40 -3.68
N LEU A 280 -4.57 -20.17 -3.17
CA LEU A 280 -3.60 -19.14 -3.58
C LEU A 280 -2.42 -19.03 -2.62
N ALA A 281 -2.44 -19.73 -1.48
CA ALA A 281 -1.45 -19.57 -0.42
C ALA A 281 -0.05 -19.98 -0.84
N GLU A 282 0.08 -21.01 -1.69
CA GLU A 282 1.36 -21.43 -2.24
C GLU A 282 1.90 -20.41 -3.25
N ALA A 283 1.06 -19.98 -4.20
CA ALA A 283 1.42 -18.95 -5.18
C ALA A 283 1.84 -17.64 -4.50
N TYR A 284 1.16 -17.24 -3.42
CA TYR A 284 1.57 -16.10 -2.60
C TYR A 284 3.00 -16.27 -2.07
N ARG A 285 3.32 -17.40 -1.44
CA ARG A 285 4.68 -17.66 -0.90
C ARG A 285 5.74 -17.66 -2.00
N GLN A 286 5.48 -18.34 -3.13
CA GLN A 286 6.40 -18.37 -4.26
C GLN A 286 6.69 -16.99 -4.83
N GLN A 287 5.66 -16.15 -4.94
CA GLN A 287 5.81 -14.78 -5.43
C GLN A 287 6.76 -13.97 -4.54
N TRP A 288 6.61 -14.06 -3.21
CA TRP A 288 7.46 -13.35 -2.27
C TRP A 288 8.89 -13.90 -2.22
N LEU A 289 9.07 -15.23 -2.27
CA LEU A 289 10.40 -15.84 -2.40
C LEU A 289 11.11 -15.33 -3.66
N SER A 290 10.41 -15.25 -4.79
CA SER A 290 10.95 -14.70 -6.04
C SER A 290 11.38 -13.24 -5.88
N PHE A 291 10.58 -12.40 -5.21
CA PHE A 291 10.96 -11.01 -4.91
C PHE A 291 12.18 -10.89 -3.99
N ALA A 292 12.32 -11.82 -3.04
CA ALA A 292 13.50 -11.95 -2.20
C ALA A 292 14.69 -12.63 -2.89
N ARG A 293 14.59 -12.90 -4.20
CA ARG A 293 15.60 -13.60 -5.02
C ARG A 293 15.98 -14.97 -4.45
N ARG A 294 15.02 -15.66 -3.84
CA ARG A 294 15.16 -17.03 -3.36
C ARG A 294 14.65 -18.00 -4.42
N SER A 295 15.24 -19.19 -4.46
CA SER A 295 14.77 -20.25 -5.34
C SER A 295 13.34 -20.66 -4.96
N PRO A 296 12.49 -21.00 -5.96
CA PRO A 296 11.17 -21.55 -5.68
C PRO A 296 11.26 -22.81 -4.82
N THR A 297 10.43 -22.91 -3.80
CA THR A 297 10.39 -24.07 -2.89
C THR A 297 9.07 -24.17 -2.16
N THR A 298 8.51 -25.36 -2.07
CA THR A 298 7.28 -25.63 -1.31
C THR A 298 7.53 -25.79 0.19
N ASP A 299 8.80 -25.74 0.63
CA ASP A 299 9.17 -25.85 2.04
C ASP A 299 8.70 -24.61 2.83
N PRO A 300 7.79 -24.79 3.81
CA PRO A 300 7.33 -23.69 4.65
C PRO A 300 8.43 -23.09 5.53
N LEU A 301 9.52 -23.83 5.83
CA LEU A 301 10.65 -23.34 6.62
C LEU A 301 11.50 -22.35 5.82
N ALA A 302 11.82 -22.65 4.56
CA ALA A 302 12.50 -21.70 3.68
C ALA A 302 11.77 -20.35 3.56
N PHE A 303 10.43 -20.35 3.54
CA PHE A 303 9.64 -19.11 3.58
C PHE A 303 9.74 -18.36 4.91
N GLN A 304 9.83 -19.08 6.04
CA GLN A 304 10.05 -18.49 7.37
C GLN A 304 11.43 -17.84 7.47
N GLU A 305 12.45 -18.51 6.95
CA GLU A 305 13.83 -18.04 6.96
C GLU A 305 14.03 -16.82 6.04
N ALA A 306 13.30 -16.76 4.92
CA ALA A 306 13.34 -15.62 4.01
C ALA A 306 12.68 -14.34 4.58
N PHE A 307 11.71 -14.51 5.48
CA PHE A 307 10.93 -13.41 6.08
C PHE A 307 10.85 -13.55 7.60
N PRO A 308 11.99 -13.44 8.31
CA PRO A 308 12.05 -13.69 9.74
C PRO A 308 11.29 -12.61 10.52
N ILE A 309 10.50 -13.03 11.50
CA ILE A 309 9.88 -12.16 12.50
C ILE A 309 10.03 -12.80 13.88
N ASP A 310 10.00 -11.99 14.93
CA ASP A 310 10.12 -12.49 16.30
C ASP A 310 8.90 -13.32 16.71
N PRO A 311 9.09 -14.38 17.53
CA PRO A 311 7.99 -15.26 17.94
C PRO A 311 6.78 -14.55 18.58
N PRO A 312 6.96 -13.51 19.43
CA PRO A 312 5.82 -12.74 19.95
C PRO A 312 4.96 -12.09 18.86
N LEU A 313 5.58 -11.41 17.88
CA LEU A 313 4.84 -10.80 16.77
C LEU A 313 4.16 -11.86 15.89
N ASP A 314 4.85 -12.96 15.58
CA ASP A 314 4.29 -14.08 14.79
C ASP A 314 3.06 -14.71 15.48
N HIS A 315 3.15 -14.93 16.79
CA HIS A 315 2.03 -15.39 17.60
C HIS A 315 0.87 -14.39 17.61
N ALA A 316 1.15 -13.10 17.82
CA ALA A 316 0.13 -12.06 17.87
C ALA A 316 -0.62 -11.93 16.52
N ILE A 317 0.09 -11.95 15.39
CA ILE A 317 -0.50 -11.91 14.04
C ILE A 317 -1.45 -13.10 13.85
N ARG A 318 -1.00 -14.33 14.14
CA ARG A 318 -1.83 -15.53 13.99
C ARG A 318 -3.08 -15.49 14.86
N THR A 319 -2.96 -15.03 16.10
CA THR A 319 -4.09 -14.91 17.03
C THR A 319 -5.13 -13.90 16.54
N GLU A 320 -4.70 -12.72 16.08
CA GLU A 320 -5.62 -11.70 15.55
C GLU A 320 -6.29 -12.16 14.26
N LEU A 321 -5.55 -12.79 13.33
CA LEU A 321 -6.13 -13.35 12.12
C LEU A 321 -7.10 -14.50 12.40
N ALA A 322 -6.84 -15.32 13.41
CA ALA A 322 -7.74 -16.40 13.79
C ALA A 322 -9.08 -15.89 14.33
N ARG A 323 -9.07 -14.73 15.01
CA ARG A 323 -10.27 -14.01 15.46
C ARG A 323 -11.02 -13.35 14.31
N ALA A 324 -10.30 -12.63 13.44
CA ALA A 324 -10.90 -11.86 12.35
C ALA A 324 -11.47 -12.74 11.21
N VAL A 325 -10.83 -13.87 10.93
CA VAL A 325 -11.25 -14.80 9.88
C VAL A 325 -11.46 -16.16 10.54
N PRO A 326 -12.66 -16.55 10.98
CA PRO A 326 -12.87 -17.90 11.49
C PRO A 326 -12.65 -18.93 10.36
N PRO A 327 -12.23 -20.17 10.67
CA PRO A 327 -12.09 -21.18 9.63
C PRO A 327 -13.47 -21.41 9.01
N GLN A 328 -13.54 -21.44 7.68
CA GLN A 328 -14.78 -21.79 7.01
C GLN A 328 -15.20 -23.17 7.51
N ARG A 329 -16.37 -23.24 8.15
CA ARG A 329 -16.96 -24.53 8.52
C ARG A 329 -17.20 -25.26 7.20
N SER A 330 -16.30 -26.18 6.85
CA SER A 330 -16.53 -27.12 5.76
C SER A 330 -17.90 -27.71 6.02
N GLY A 331 -18.86 -27.45 5.13
CA GLY A 331 -20.23 -27.87 5.31
C GLY A 331 -20.27 -29.38 5.54
N ARG A 332 -20.35 -29.81 6.80
CA ARG A 332 -21.01 -31.07 7.12
C ARG A 332 -22.42 -30.89 6.60
N GLY A 333 -22.77 -31.76 5.65
CA GLY A 333 -23.96 -31.64 4.82
C GLY A 333 -25.15 -31.13 5.61
N ALA A 334 -25.79 -30.10 5.08
CA ALA A 334 -27.20 -29.91 5.33
C ALA A 334 -27.89 -31.18 4.80
N LEU A 335 -28.03 -32.18 5.66
CA LEU A 335 -29.00 -33.24 5.48
C LEU A 335 -30.34 -32.51 5.39
N HIS A 336 -30.89 -32.49 4.18
CA HIS A 336 -32.24 -32.03 3.89
C HIS A 336 -33.19 -32.67 4.91
N PRO A 337 -33.94 -31.92 5.73
CA PRO A 337 -34.92 -32.49 6.65
C PRO A 337 -36.21 -32.97 5.93
N ALA A 338 -36.12 -33.40 4.67
CA ALA A 338 -37.29 -33.63 3.81
C ALA A 338 -37.74 -35.10 3.69
N LEU A 339 -37.24 -36.04 4.51
CA LEU A 339 -37.56 -37.48 4.38
C LEU A 339 -37.98 -38.19 5.67
N LEU A 340 -38.61 -37.49 6.62
CA LEU A 340 -39.25 -38.14 7.79
C LEU A 340 -40.66 -37.59 8.06
N SER A 341 -41.55 -37.64 7.06
CA SER A 341 -43.00 -37.51 7.28
C SER A 341 -43.80 -38.23 6.18
N ARG A 342 -43.62 -39.55 6.05
CA ARG A 342 -44.64 -40.44 5.45
C ARG A 342 -44.46 -41.85 5.99
N GLN A 343 -45.02 -42.09 7.17
CA GLN A 343 -45.60 -43.35 7.60
C GLN A 343 -46.18 -43.11 8.99
N HIS A 344 -47.49 -42.83 9.05
CA HIS A 344 -48.48 -43.44 9.93
C HIS A 344 -49.86 -42.92 9.57
#